data_AF-A0A0T5PMH5-F1
#
_entry.id   AF-A0A0T5PMH5-F1
#
_cell.length_a   1.000
_cell.length_b   1.000
_cell.length_c   1.000
_cell.angle_alpha   90.00
_cell.angle_beta   90.00
_cell.angle_gamma   90.00
#
_symmetry.space_group_name_H-M   'P 1'
#
loop_
_entity.id
_entity.type
_entity.pdbx_description
1 polymer ?
#
loop_
_entity_poly.entity_id
_entity_poly.type
_entity_poly.pdbx_seq_one_letter_code
_entity_poly.pdbx_strand_id
1 'polypeptide(L)'
;MNNLRITHQRTTPKGNISYSTAEALYDFYLAIVRDGYSSTKSRIAERSRATWKRKEDALLEAGLSRAQLMQFTGEQTNVIPLVRLINVDFGQQLPANWQEPAPLSLQAKTRPALKLAS
;
A
#
# COMPACT_ATOMS: atom_id res chain seq x y z
N MET A 1 7.67 11.42 5.13
CA MET A 1 7.86 12.51 6.10
C MET A 1 7.24 13.83 5.65
N ASN A 2 7.57 14.32 4.44
CA ASN A 2 6.96 15.55 3.90
C ASN A 2 5.43 15.47 3.83
N ASN A 3 4.88 14.31 3.44
CA ASN A 3 3.44 14.12 3.33
C ASN A 3 2.69 14.34 4.65
N LEU A 4 3.20 13.80 5.77
CA LEU A 4 2.60 14.01 7.10
C LEU A 4 2.50 15.48 7.49
N ARG A 5 3.58 16.25 7.23
CA ARG A 5 3.59 17.69 7.50
C ARG A 5 2.66 18.48 6.58
N ILE A 6 2.53 18.07 5.32
CA ILE A 6 1.63 18.72 4.35
C ILE A 6 0.16 18.44 4.72
N THR A 7 -0.19 17.19 5.03
CA THR A 7 -1.58 16.78 5.31
C THR A 7 -2.07 17.29 6.67
N HIS A 8 -1.20 17.29 7.70
CA HIS A 8 -1.60 17.56 9.10
C HIS A 8 -1.02 18.87 9.66
N GLN A 9 -0.70 19.85 8.79
CA GLN A 9 -0.35 21.19 9.25
C GLN A 9 -1.57 21.96 9.76
N ARG A 10 -1.38 22.81 10.77
CA ARG A 10 -2.41 23.68 11.31
C ARG A 10 -1.95 25.13 11.31
N THR A 11 -2.79 26.03 10.79
CA THR A 11 -2.56 27.47 10.95
C THR A 11 -2.99 27.92 12.34
N THR A 12 -2.08 28.57 13.06
CA THR A 12 -2.33 29.17 14.37
C THR A 12 -3.17 30.44 14.22
N PRO A 13 -3.84 30.93 15.27
CA PRO A 13 -4.59 32.18 15.22
C PRO A 13 -3.76 33.41 14.82
N LYS A 14 -2.42 33.33 14.96
CA LYS A 14 -1.46 34.36 14.58
C LYS A 14 -0.98 34.26 13.12
N GLY A 15 -1.50 33.30 12.35
CA GLY A 15 -1.10 33.05 10.96
C GLY A 15 0.10 32.14 10.76
N ASN A 16 0.81 31.74 11.83
CA ASN A 16 1.94 30.81 11.72
C ASN A 16 1.47 29.39 11.45
N ILE A 17 2.22 28.62 10.66
CA ILE A 17 1.98 27.19 10.43
C ILE A 17 2.61 26.37 11.57
N SER A 18 1.83 25.49 12.18
CA SER A 18 2.26 24.52 13.19
C SER A 18 2.27 23.11 12.62
N TYR A 19 3.35 22.38 12.94
CA TYR A 19 3.54 20.97 12.57
C TYR A 19 3.42 20.03 13.77
N SER A 20 3.01 20.51 14.94
CA SER A 20 2.97 19.73 16.18
C SER A 20 2.19 18.41 16.05
N THR A 21 1.08 18.43 15.31
CA THR A 21 0.27 17.23 15.05
C THR A 21 1.00 16.23 14.16
N ALA A 22 1.67 16.71 13.11
CA ALA A 22 2.44 15.88 12.21
C ALA A 22 3.63 15.22 12.92
N GLU A 23 4.33 15.96 13.79
CA GLU A 23 5.41 15.40 14.63
C GLU A 23 4.87 14.33 15.58
N ALA A 24 3.75 14.58 16.28
CA ALA A 24 3.14 13.60 17.17
C ALA A 24 2.62 12.33 16.45
N LEU A 25 2.28 12.43 15.16
CA LEU A 25 1.95 11.28 14.32
C LEU A 25 3.21 10.55 13.85
N TYR A 26 4.30 11.26 13.61
CA TYR A 26 5.58 10.64 13.30
C TYR A 26 6.14 9.85 14.49
N ASP A 27 6.11 10.40 15.69
CA ASP A 27 6.52 9.69 16.91
C ASP A 27 5.69 8.41 17.11
N PHE A 28 4.40 8.49 16.76
CA PHE A 28 3.50 7.33 16.78
C PHE A 28 3.90 6.28 15.73
N TYR A 29 4.27 6.69 14.52
CA TYR A 29 4.82 5.79 13.51
C TYR A 29 6.13 5.14 13.97
N LEU A 30 7.05 5.90 14.55
CA LEU A 30 8.29 5.36 15.11
C LEU A 30 8.03 4.34 16.22
N ALA A 31 7.03 4.59 17.08
CA ALA A 31 6.61 3.63 18.09
C ALA A 31 6.11 2.32 17.46
N ILE A 32 5.34 2.37 16.37
CA ILE A 32 4.93 1.18 15.61
C ILE A 32 6.14 0.44 15.05
N VAL A 33 7.10 1.14 14.46
CA VAL A 33 8.31 0.53 13.90
C VAL A 33 9.15 -0.13 14.99
N ARG A 34 9.30 0.51 16.15
CA ARG A 34 10.13 0.04 17.26
C ARG A 34 9.48 -1.09 18.06
N ASP A 35 8.23 -0.90 18.47
CA ASP A 35 7.55 -1.80 19.40
C ASP A 35 6.67 -2.83 18.67
N GLY A 36 6.38 -2.61 17.37
CA GLY A 36 5.47 -3.41 16.57
C GLY A 36 4.03 -2.91 16.60
N TYR A 37 3.28 -3.19 15.53
CA TYR A 37 1.91 -2.74 15.35
C TYR A 37 0.95 -3.30 16.39
N SER A 38 1.00 -4.61 16.61
CA SER A 38 0.11 -5.29 17.57
C SER A 38 0.36 -4.80 19.00
N SER A 39 1.63 -4.72 19.40
CA SER A 39 2.04 -4.22 20.71
C SER A 39 1.62 -2.76 20.94
N THR A 40 1.92 -1.88 19.96
CA THR A 40 1.55 -0.47 20.03
C THR A 40 0.04 -0.28 20.05
N LYS A 41 -0.70 -1.07 19.25
CA LYS A 41 -2.16 -1.08 19.24
C LYS A 41 -2.72 -1.47 20.59
N SER A 42 -2.28 -2.57 21.17
CA SER A 42 -2.73 -3.03 22.49
C SER A 42 -2.49 -1.95 23.54
N ARG A 43 -1.28 -1.39 23.62
CA ARG A 43 -0.91 -0.34 24.59
C ARG A 43 -1.75 0.93 24.51
N ILE A 44 -2.12 1.37 23.31
CA ILE A 44 -2.90 2.61 23.12
C ILE A 44 -4.39 2.34 23.18
N ALA A 45 -4.85 1.23 22.58
CA ALA A 45 -6.26 0.85 22.55
C ALA A 45 -6.79 0.48 23.94
N GLU A 46 -5.93 -0.04 24.83
CA GLU A 46 -6.24 -0.27 26.24
C GLU A 46 -6.69 1.03 26.93
N ARG A 47 -6.02 2.16 26.65
CA ARG A 47 -6.44 3.47 27.18
C ARG A 47 -7.59 4.07 26.38
N SER A 48 -7.51 4.01 25.06
CA SER A 48 -8.55 4.56 24.18
C SER A 48 -8.47 3.98 22.77
N ARG A 49 -9.45 3.13 22.44
CA ARG A 49 -9.69 2.62 21.08
C ARG A 49 -9.93 3.73 20.06
N ALA A 50 -10.62 4.80 20.45
CA ALA A 50 -10.89 5.94 19.58
C ALA A 50 -9.62 6.72 19.25
N THR A 51 -8.68 6.83 20.20
CA THR A 51 -7.39 7.49 19.96
C THR A 51 -6.52 6.67 19.02
N TRP A 52 -6.49 5.34 19.20
CA TRP A 52 -5.81 4.44 18.25
C TRP A 52 -6.33 4.63 16.83
N LYS A 53 -7.65 4.50 16.64
CA LYS A 53 -8.27 4.59 15.30
C LYS A 53 -7.97 5.92 14.61
N ARG A 54 -8.09 7.04 15.34
CA ARG A 54 -7.79 8.38 14.79
C ARG A 54 -6.34 8.52 14.33
N LYS A 55 -5.38 8.03 15.12
CA LYS A 55 -3.96 8.07 14.76
C LYS A 55 -3.64 7.14 13.59
N GLU A 56 -4.25 5.95 13.56
CA GLU A 56 -4.13 5.00 12.45
C GLU A 56 -4.66 5.63 11.15
N ASP A 57 -5.86 6.19 11.17
CA ASP A 57 -6.48 6.82 10.00
C ASP A 57 -5.66 8.00 9.46
N ALA A 58 -5.08 8.81 10.36
CA ALA A 58 -4.22 9.92 9.96
C ALA A 58 -2.93 9.46 9.26
N LEU A 59 -2.39 8.29 9.62
CA LEU A 59 -1.27 7.67 8.90
C LEU A 59 -1.72 7.13 7.53
N LEU A 60 -2.92 6.55 7.45
CA LEU A 60 -3.48 6.06 6.19
C LEU A 60 -3.72 7.20 5.19
N GLU A 61 -4.28 8.31 5.67
CA GLU A 61 -4.50 9.53 4.89
C GLU A 61 -3.19 10.15 4.39
N ALA A 62 -2.11 10.03 5.16
CA ALA A 62 -0.77 10.47 4.75
C ALA A 62 -0.11 9.54 3.70
N GLY A 63 -0.79 8.46 3.29
CA GLY A 63 -0.38 7.56 2.22
C GLY A 63 0.29 6.26 2.66
N LEU A 64 0.29 5.92 3.95
CA LEU A 64 0.75 4.61 4.43
C LEU A 64 -0.38 3.59 4.28
N SER A 65 -0.08 2.38 3.83
CA SER A 65 -1.08 1.30 3.82
C SER A 65 -1.15 0.61 5.17
N ARG A 66 -2.34 0.11 5.54
CA ARG A 66 -2.51 -0.69 6.77
C ARG A 66 -1.62 -1.93 6.76
N ALA A 67 -1.45 -2.57 5.61
CA ALA A 67 -0.59 -3.75 5.48
C ALA A 67 0.88 -3.43 5.82
N GLN A 68 1.41 -2.29 5.35
CA GLN A 68 2.74 -1.82 5.71
C GLN A 68 2.87 -1.56 7.22
N LEU A 69 1.83 -1.01 7.87
CA LEU A 69 1.87 -0.81 9.31
C LEU A 69 1.85 -2.14 10.07
N MET A 70 0.97 -3.08 9.68
CA MET A 70 0.82 -4.38 10.33
C MET A 70 2.06 -5.27 10.21
N GLN A 71 2.89 -5.03 9.20
CA GLN A 71 4.16 -5.72 8.97
C GLN A 71 5.17 -5.53 10.10
N PHE A 72 5.13 -4.39 10.80
CA PHE A 72 6.08 -4.12 11.88
C PHE A 72 5.72 -4.99 13.09
N THR A 73 6.57 -5.97 13.38
CA THR A 73 6.43 -6.85 14.56
C THR A 73 7.17 -6.32 15.78
N GLY A 74 8.07 -5.35 15.61
CA GLY A 74 8.91 -4.80 16.68
C GLY A 74 10.15 -5.64 16.97
N GLU A 75 10.28 -6.80 16.34
CA GLU A 75 11.50 -7.59 16.39
C GLU A 75 12.50 -7.05 15.37
N GLN A 76 13.74 -6.78 15.80
CA GLN A 76 14.84 -6.42 14.92
C GLN A 76 15.44 -7.65 14.23
N THR A 77 14.57 -8.53 13.71
CA THR A 77 15.04 -9.59 12.83
C THR A 77 15.40 -8.95 11.49
N ASN A 78 16.56 -9.32 10.95
CA ASN A 78 17.13 -8.74 9.71
C ASN A 78 16.35 -9.17 8.44
N VAL A 79 15.10 -9.58 8.61
CA VAL A 79 14.21 -10.05 7.56
C VAL A 79 13.31 -8.88 7.22
N ILE A 80 13.41 -8.36 6.00
CA ILE A 80 12.48 -7.37 5.47
C ILE A 80 11.31 -8.15 4.86
N PRO A 81 10.09 -8.08 5.41
CA PRO A 81 8.94 -8.70 4.76
C PRO A 81 8.65 -7.99 3.43
N LEU A 82 8.79 -8.72 2.33
CA LEU A 82 8.35 -8.24 1.02
C LEU A 82 6.82 -8.33 0.99
N VAL A 83 6.11 -7.20 1.16
CA VAL A 83 4.64 -7.20 1.09
C VAL A 83 4.24 -7.46 -0.36
N ARG A 84 3.75 -8.68 -0.62
CA ARG A 84 3.17 -9.05 -1.90
C ARG A 84 1.72 -8.53 -1.95
N LEU A 85 1.56 -7.27 -2.37
CA LEU A 85 0.26 -6.58 -2.42
C LEU A 85 -0.67 -7.13 -3.53
N ILE A 86 -0.11 -7.80 -4.53
CA ILE A 86 -0.85 -8.32 -5.68
C ILE A 86 -0.61 -9.81 -5.78
N ASN A 87 -1.68 -10.60 -5.69
CA ASN A 87 -1.65 -12.01 -6.02
C ASN A 87 -1.99 -12.13 -7.51
N VAL A 88 -0.96 -12.29 -8.34
CA VAL A 88 -1.13 -12.51 -9.79
C VAL A 88 -1.31 -14.02 -10.00
N ASP A 89 -2.52 -14.43 -10.39
CA ASP A 89 -2.78 -15.80 -10.79
C ASP A 89 -2.31 -16.01 -12.24
N PHE A 90 -1.14 -16.65 -12.39
CA PHE A 90 -0.58 -16.98 -13.70
C PHE A 90 -1.29 -18.15 -14.39
N GLY A 91 -2.24 -18.81 -13.74
CA GLY A 91 -3.08 -19.86 -14.33
C GLY A 91 -4.23 -19.32 -15.18
N GLN A 92 -4.64 -18.06 -14.98
CA GLN A 92 -5.76 -17.41 -15.68
C GLN A 92 -5.33 -16.07 -16.29
N GLN A 93 -4.26 -16.09 -17.11
CA GLN A 93 -3.70 -14.89 -17.73
C GLN A 93 -4.60 -14.31 -18.84
N LEU A 94 -5.55 -15.10 -19.32
CA LEU A 94 -6.34 -14.80 -20.51
C LEU A 94 -7.81 -14.58 -20.10
N PRO A 95 -8.50 -13.57 -20.65
CA PRO A 95 -9.92 -13.40 -20.40
C PRO A 95 -10.71 -14.62 -20.90
N ALA A 96 -11.87 -14.90 -20.31
CA ALA A 96 -12.66 -16.11 -20.59
C ALA A 96 -13.05 -16.29 -22.07
N ASN A 97 -13.03 -15.21 -22.85
CA ASN A 97 -13.34 -15.19 -24.28
C ASN A 97 -12.09 -15.26 -25.18
N TRP A 98 -10.90 -15.48 -24.63
CA TRP A 98 -9.69 -15.61 -25.42
C TRP A 98 -9.69 -16.92 -26.21
N GLN A 99 -9.46 -16.81 -27.51
CA GLN A 99 -9.21 -17.95 -28.39
C GLN A 99 -7.79 -17.81 -28.93
N GLU A 100 -7.00 -18.86 -28.80
CA GLU A 100 -5.65 -18.88 -29.34
C GLU A 100 -5.71 -18.75 -30.88
N PRO A 101 -4.96 -17.81 -31.49
CA PRO A 101 -4.96 -17.68 -32.94
C PRO A 101 -4.37 -18.94 -33.58
N ALA A 102 -5.04 -19.45 -34.61
CA ALA A 102 -4.52 -20.58 -35.36
C ALA A 102 -3.13 -20.26 -35.94
N PRO A 103 -2.23 -21.24 -36.12
CA PRO A 103 -0.94 -21.00 -36.77
C PRO A 103 -1.12 -20.43 -38.18
N LEU A 104 -0.17 -19.61 -38.62
CA LEU A 104 -0.22 -18.92 -39.93
C LEU A 104 -0.43 -19.89 -41.10
N SER A 105 0.10 -21.10 -41.02
CA SER A 105 -0.08 -22.17 -42.01
C SER A 105 -1.53 -22.61 -42.19
N LEU A 106 -2.36 -22.55 -41.14
CA LEU A 106 -3.79 -22.82 -41.20
C LEU A 106 -4.59 -21.57 -41.58
N GLN A 107 -4.19 -20.40 -41.09
CA GLN A 107 -4.82 -19.14 -41.47
C GLN A 107 -4.66 -18.81 -42.97
N ALA A 108 -3.50 -19.12 -43.55
CA ALA A 108 -3.24 -18.92 -44.99
C ALA A 108 -4.09 -19.83 -45.89
N LYS A 109 -4.62 -20.95 -45.36
CA LYS A 109 -5.55 -21.83 -46.08
C LYS A 109 -6.97 -21.27 -46.09
N THR A 110 -7.39 -20.63 -45.01
CA THR A 110 -8.74 -20.08 -44.85
C THR A 110 -8.87 -18.63 -45.31
N ARG A 111 -7.78 -17.87 -45.35
CA ARG A 111 -7.74 -16.45 -45.75
C ARG A 111 -6.70 -16.25 -46.86
N PRO A 112 -7.10 -16.29 -48.15
CA PRO A 112 -6.16 -16.17 -49.26
C PRO A 112 -5.46 -14.80 -49.33
N ALA A 113 -6.04 -13.77 -48.70
CA ALA A 113 -5.41 -12.44 -48.58
C ALA A 113 -4.16 -12.39 -47.67
N LEU A 114 -3.95 -13.42 -46.83
CA LEU A 114 -2.74 -13.54 -45.99
C LEU A 114 -1.58 -14.24 -46.72
N LYS A 115 -1.82 -14.76 -47.93
CA LYS A 115 -0.77 -15.25 -48.83
C LYS A 115 -0.15 -14.05 -49.55
N LEU A 116 0.59 -13.21 -48.83
CA LEU A 116 1.25 -12.06 -49.45
C LEU A 116 2.65 -12.44 -49.95
N ALA A 117 2.76 -12.37 -51.29
CA ALA A 117 3.95 -12.15 -52.11
C ALA A 117 5.22 -12.96 -51.76
N SER A 118 5.31 -14.15 -52.33
CA SER A 118 6.59 -14.76 -52.72
C SER A 118 6.86 -14.46 -54.19
#